data_AF-A0AAW1UBK5-F1
#
_entry.id   AF-A0AAW1UBK5-F1
#
_cell.length_a   1.000
_cell.length_b   1.000
_cell.length_c   1.000
_cell.angle_alpha   90.00
_cell.angle_beta   90.00
_cell.angle_gamma   90.00
#
_symmetry.space_group_name_H-M   'P 1'
#
loop_
_entity.id
_entity.type
_entity.pdbx_description
1 polymer ?
#
loop_
_entity_poly.entity_id
_entity_poly.type
_entity_poly.pdbx_seq_one_letter_code
_entity_poly.pdbx_strand_id
1 'polypeptide(L)'
;MTGDGERSKSIIDGIELYDSVSDESGRKFLANFVSKSRLTENAKIRLRQTYDSNELLIADSRKNFIQKQYIPTISSLLHNAAQSGTSIESFGKKIEDLMVNLTISEADGNMEVAKTLRHVNERIAIQTFASN
;
A
#
# COMPACT_ATOMS: atom_id res chain seq x y z
N MET A 1 -13.64 -1.95 0.95
CA MET A 1 -12.37 -1.26 0.64
C MET A 1 -12.54 0.21 0.99
N THR A 2 -12.00 0.63 2.12
CA THR A 2 -12.00 2.03 2.55
C THR A 2 -10.92 2.79 1.77
N GLY A 3 -11.32 3.74 0.93
CA GLY A 3 -10.46 4.55 0.05
C GLY A 3 -9.44 5.48 0.75
N ASP A 4 -9.25 5.32 2.06
CA ASP A 4 -8.28 6.10 2.85
C ASP A 4 -6.84 5.61 2.64
N GLY A 5 -6.63 4.32 2.34
CA GLY A 5 -5.29 3.76 2.09
C GLY A 5 -4.67 4.26 0.78
N GLU A 6 -5.45 4.33 -0.30
CA GLU A 6 -4.99 4.82 -1.61
C GLU A 6 -4.68 6.32 -1.57
N ARG A 7 -5.51 7.12 -0.89
CA ARG A 7 -5.25 8.55 -0.67
C ARG A 7 -3.98 8.78 0.14
N SER A 8 -3.76 7.98 1.19
CA SER A 8 -2.57 8.08 2.01
C SER A 8 -1.31 7.70 1.23
N LYS A 9 -1.39 6.68 0.37
CA LYS A 9 -0.31 6.29 -0.53
C LYS A 9 0.02 7.39 -1.54
N SER A 10 -1.00 7.98 -2.17
CA SER A 10 -0.81 9.10 -3.11
C SER A 10 -0.17 10.34 -2.45
N ILE A 11 -0.50 10.62 -1.18
CA ILE A 11 0.15 11.70 -0.44
C ILE A 11 1.63 11.37 -0.20
N ILE A 12 1.96 10.13 0.20
CA ILE A 12 3.34 9.69 0.42
C ILE A 12 4.16 9.75 -0.87
N ASP A 13 3.63 9.21 -1.97
CA ASP A 13 4.28 9.23 -3.29
C ASP A 13 4.53 10.67 -3.75
N GLY A 14 3.59 11.58 -3.45
CA GLY A 14 3.77 13.02 -3.68
C GLY A 14 4.91 13.62 -2.86
N ILE A 15 5.02 13.28 -1.57
CA ILE A 15 6.13 13.74 -0.72
C ILE A 15 7.47 13.25 -1.28
N GLU A 16 7.57 11.97 -1.67
CA GLU A 16 8.79 11.40 -2.23
C GLU A 16 9.21 12.09 -3.53
N LEU A 17 8.25 12.36 -4.42
CA LEU A 17 8.53 13.08 -5.67
C LEU A 17 9.05 14.49 -5.39
N TYR A 18 8.38 15.27 -4.54
CA TYR A 18 8.81 16.64 -4.25
C TYR A 18 10.10 16.70 -3.43
N ASP A 19 10.36 15.72 -2.55
CA ASP A 19 11.61 15.63 -1.79
C ASP A 19 12.81 15.43 -2.72
N SER A 20 12.66 14.62 -3.78
CA SER A 20 13.72 14.37 -4.76
C SER A 20 14.09 15.59 -5.63
N VAL A 21 13.19 16.57 -5.75
CA VAL A 21 13.36 17.75 -6.62
C VAL A 21 13.63 19.03 -5.80
N SER A 22 13.39 19.02 -4.48
CA SER A 22 13.49 20.20 -3.63
C SER A 22 14.89 20.40 -3.03
N ASP A 23 15.26 21.66 -2.83
CA ASP A 23 16.41 22.10 -2.06
C ASP A 23 16.18 21.92 -0.53
N GLU A 24 17.23 22.09 0.29
CA GLU A 24 17.19 21.80 1.72
C GLU A 24 16.13 22.63 2.48
N SER A 25 15.90 23.87 2.04
CA SER A 25 14.84 24.74 2.55
C SER A 25 13.44 24.30 2.12
N GLY A 26 13.27 23.88 0.85
CA GLY A 26 12.02 23.33 0.33
C GLY A 26 11.61 22.03 1.02
N ARG A 27 12.57 21.17 1.37
CA ARG A 27 12.31 19.91 2.10
C ARG A 27 11.66 20.15 3.46
N LYS A 28 12.15 21.12 4.26
CA LYS A 28 11.55 21.48 5.56
C LYS A 28 10.16 22.11 5.43
N PHE A 29 9.92 22.84 4.34
CA PHE A 29 8.62 23.44 4.08
C PHE A 29 7.59 22.40 3.63
N LEU A 30 8.02 21.38 2.88
CA LEU A 30 7.19 20.27 2.42
C LEU A 30 6.61 19.46 3.59
N ALA A 31 7.44 19.07 4.56
CA ALA A 31 6.98 18.37 5.77
C ALA A 31 5.88 19.17 6.50
N ASN A 32 6.12 20.46 6.73
CA ASN A 32 5.18 21.33 7.41
C ASN A 32 3.90 21.56 6.60
N PHE A 33 4.02 21.73 5.29
CA PHE A 33 2.89 21.92 4.40
C PHE A 33 1.97 20.70 4.42
N VAL A 34 2.53 19.49 4.30
CA VAL A 34 1.75 18.26 4.29
C VAL A 34 1.09 18.02 5.64
N SER A 35 1.84 18.17 6.74
CA SER A 35 1.31 17.98 8.09
C SER A 35 0.19 18.96 8.44
N LYS A 36 0.22 20.19 7.91
CA LYS A 36 -0.79 21.22 8.19
C LYS A 36 -1.98 21.21 7.24
N SER A 37 -1.76 20.97 5.94
CA SER A 37 -2.77 21.21 4.88
C SER A 37 -3.39 19.96 4.27
N ARG A 38 -2.73 18.81 4.33
CA ARG A 38 -3.16 17.58 3.63
C ARG A 38 -3.66 16.49 4.56
N LEU A 39 -3.35 16.57 5.85
CA LEU A 39 -3.81 15.61 6.86
C LEU A 39 -5.13 16.05 7.49
N THR A 40 -6.03 15.08 7.71
CA THR A 40 -7.23 15.28 8.52
C THR A 40 -6.86 15.43 10.01
N GLU A 41 -7.73 16.02 10.83
CA GLU A 41 -7.46 16.18 12.27
C GLU A 41 -7.19 14.84 12.98
N ASN A 42 -7.90 13.78 12.59
CA ASN A 42 -7.65 12.42 13.09
C ASN A 42 -6.25 11.91 12.68
N ALA A 43 -5.80 12.22 11.47
CA ALA A 43 -4.47 11.87 11.01
C ALA A 43 -3.37 12.65 11.76
N LYS A 44 -3.60 13.94 12.05
CA LYS A 44 -2.67 14.76 12.86
C LYS A 44 -2.49 14.24 14.29
N ILE A 45 -3.52 13.62 14.88
CA ILE A 45 -3.44 13.02 16.22
C ILE A 45 -2.57 11.75 16.22
N ARG A 46 -2.58 10.98 15.12
CA ARG A 46 -1.84 9.71 14.99
C ARG A 46 -0.38 9.89 14.59
N LEU A 47 -0.03 11.05 14.06
CA LEU A 47 1.31 11.42 13.63
C LEU A 47 2.03 12.28 14.67
N ARG A 48 3.36 12.36 14.54
CA ARG A 48 4.14 13.33 15.30
C ARG A 48 3.75 14.77 14.93
N GLN A 49 3.76 15.66 15.91
CA GLN A 49 3.41 17.07 15.71
C GLN A 49 4.45 17.84 14.88
N THR A 50 5.71 17.39 14.89
CA THR A 50 6.82 17.98 14.16
C THR A 50 7.72 16.91 13.59
N TYR A 51 8.22 17.13 12.38
CA TYR A 51 9.15 16.26 11.68
C TYR A 51 10.40 17.05 11.31
N ASP A 52 11.57 16.53 11.69
CA ASP A 52 12.86 17.14 11.37
C ASP A 52 13.32 16.81 9.93
N SER A 53 12.77 15.72 9.36
CA SER A 53 13.04 15.28 7.99
C SER A 53 11.77 14.72 7.32
N ASN A 54 11.72 14.82 5.99
CA ASN A 54 10.66 14.21 5.18
C ASN A 54 10.68 12.69 5.29
N GLU A 55 11.84 12.08 5.47
CA GLU A 55 11.98 10.63 5.70
C GLU A 55 11.21 10.14 6.93
N LEU A 56 11.28 10.89 8.04
CA LEU A 56 10.54 10.57 9.25
C LEU A 56 9.03 10.72 9.06
N LEU A 57 8.60 11.73 8.30
CA LEU A 57 7.19 11.91 7.94
C LEU A 57 6.69 10.77 7.06
N ILE A 58 7.47 10.35 6.07
CA ILE A 58 7.14 9.22 5.19
C ILE A 58 7.06 7.92 6.00
N ALA A 59 8.05 7.63 6.85
CA ALA A 59 8.08 6.43 7.66
C ALA A 59 6.88 6.34 8.63
N ASP A 60 6.56 7.45 9.31
CA ASP A 60 5.45 7.51 10.26
C ASP A 60 4.09 7.48 9.55
N SER A 61 3.98 8.11 8.37
CA SER A 61 2.78 8.04 7.53
C SER A 61 2.53 6.62 7.00
N ARG A 62 3.60 5.94 6.56
CA ARG A 62 3.53 4.52 6.16
C ARG A 62 3.07 3.64 7.31
N LYS A 63 3.62 3.86 8.51
CA LYS A 63 3.27 3.08 9.70
C LYS A 63 1.81 3.27 10.14
N ASN A 64 1.30 4.51 10.11
CA ASN A 64 0.00 4.84 10.70
C ASN A 64 -1.18 4.82 9.72
N PHE A 65 -0.93 5.00 8.42
CA PHE A 65 -1.99 5.13 7.42
C PHE A 65 -1.98 4.08 6.33
N ILE A 66 -0.82 3.51 6.01
CA ILE A 66 -0.80 2.30 5.20
C ILE A 66 -1.03 1.14 6.16
N GLN A 67 -2.30 0.77 6.36
CA GLN A 67 -2.60 -0.51 6.97
C GLN A 67 -1.87 -1.58 6.15
N LYS A 68 -0.84 -2.21 6.72
CA LYS A 68 -0.31 -3.48 6.20
C LYS A 68 -1.50 -4.41 6.12
N GLN A 69 -1.92 -4.76 4.91
CA GLN A 69 -2.93 -5.79 4.75
C GLN A 69 -2.33 -7.06 5.36
N TYR A 70 -3.05 -7.68 6.29
CA TYR A 70 -2.51 -8.79 7.06
C TYR A 70 -2.27 -9.97 6.11
N ILE A 71 -1.02 -10.37 5.91
CA ILE A 71 -0.62 -11.44 4.98
C ILE A 71 -1.50 -12.69 5.15
N PRO A 72 -1.76 -13.21 6.38
CA PRO A 72 -2.65 -14.35 6.57
C PRO A 72 -4.06 -14.15 6.04
N THR A 73 -4.60 -12.93 6.13
CA THR A 73 -5.93 -12.59 5.64
C THR A 73 -5.98 -12.59 4.12
N ILE A 74 -5.02 -11.95 3.45
CA ILE A 74 -4.97 -11.92 1.97
C ILE A 74 -4.73 -13.32 1.42
N SER A 75 -3.80 -14.07 2.02
CA SER A 75 -3.51 -15.46 1.65
C SER A 75 -4.76 -16.34 1.80
N SER A 76 -5.47 -16.25 2.93
CA SER A 76 -6.73 -16.98 3.13
C SER A 76 -7.79 -16.59 2.09
N LEU A 77 -7.92 -15.30 1.76
CA LEU A 77 -8.85 -14.85 0.73
C LEU A 77 -8.48 -15.36 -0.66
N LEU A 78 -7.18 -15.41 -1.00
CA LEU A 78 -6.71 -15.91 -2.28
C LEU A 78 -6.90 -17.44 -2.41
N HIS A 79 -6.67 -18.21 -1.35
CA HIS A 79 -6.84 -19.66 -1.36
C HIS A 79 -8.32 -20.09 -1.37
N ASN A 80 -9.20 -19.31 -0.75
CA ASN A 80 -10.62 -19.63 -0.61
C ASN A 80 -11.52 -18.80 -1.55
N ALA A 81 -10.95 -18.06 -2.50
CA ALA A 81 -11.74 -17.25 -3.41
C ALA A 81 -12.60 -18.14 -4.31
N ALA A 82 -13.89 -17.78 -4.42
CA ALA A 82 -14.81 -18.42 -5.33
C ALA A 82 -15.49 -17.42 -6.28
N GLN A 83 -15.88 -17.88 -7.47
CA GLN A 83 -16.53 -17.04 -8.48
C GLN A 83 -17.92 -16.58 -8.02
N SER A 84 -18.67 -17.44 -7.33
CA SER A 84 -19.95 -17.13 -6.65
C SER A 84 -20.90 -16.22 -7.45
N GLY A 85 -21.18 -16.57 -8.71
CA GLY A 85 -22.14 -15.84 -9.55
C GLY A 85 -21.65 -14.51 -10.12
N THR A 86 -20.37 -14.16 -9.95
CA THR A 86 -19.73 -13.03 -10.66
C THR A 86 -19.27 -13.43 -12.06
N SER A 87 -19.03 -12.48 -12.96
CA SER A 87 -18.47 -12.78 -14.28
C SER A 87 -17.03 -13.30 -14.15
N ILE A 88 -16.60 -14.13 -15.11
CA ILE A 88 -15.23 -14.67 -15.17
C ILE A 88 -14.21 -13.53 -15.13
N GLU A 89 -14.47 -12.44 -15.85
CA GLU A 89 -13.62 -11.24 -15.88
C GLU A 89 -13.51 -10.58 -14.49
N SER A 90 -14.64 -10.43 -13.80
CA SER A 90 -14.67 -9.82 -12.46
C SER A 90 -13.95 -10.70 -11.44
N PHE A 91 -14.11 -12.02 -11.56
CA PHE A 91 -13.42 -12.97 -10.72
C PHE A 91 -11.92 -13.00 -10.98
N GLY A 92 -11.50 -13.00 -12.25
CA GLY A 92 -10.09 -12.91 -12.65
C GLY A 92 -9.43 -11.67 -12.09
N LYS A 93 -10.08 -10.50 -12.21
CA LYS A 93 -9.58 -9.25 -11.63
C LYS A 93 -9.43 -9.33 -10.11
N LYS A 94 -10.41 -9.91 -9.40
CA LYS A 94 -10.34 -10.10 -7.95
C LYS A 94 -9.16 -10.99 -7.55
N ILE A 95 -8.92 -12.07 -8.28
CA ILE A 95 -7.80 -12.99 -8.04
C ILE A 95 -6.46 -12.27 -8.28
N GLU A 96 -6.35 -11.51 -9.37
CA GLU A 96 -5.17 -10.70 -9.68
C GLU A 96 -4.90 -9.67 -8.58
N ASP A 97 -5.91 -8.93 -8.14
CA ASP A 97 -5.79 -7.94 -7.07
C ASP A 97 -5.32 -8.59 -5.76
N LEU A 98 -5.85 -9.76 -5.39
CA LEU A 98 -5.42 -10.51 -4.20
C LEU A 98 -3.98 -10.99 -4.31
N MET A 99 -3.58 -11.51 -5.47
CA MET A 99 -2.21 -11.96 -5.75
C MET A 99 -1.20 -10.80 -5.66
N VAL A 100 -1.51 -9.66 -6.28
CA VAL A 100 -0.65 -8.47 -6.25
C VAL A 100 -0.51 -7.96 -4.81
N ASN A 101 -1.61 -7.85 -4.08
CA ASN A 101 -1.61 -7.38 -2.70
C ASN A 101 -0.84 -8.33 -1.75
N LEU A 102 -0.96 -9.65 -1.95
CA LEU A 102 -0.20 -10.64 -1.19
C LEU A 102 1.30 -10.48 -1.45
N THR A 103 1.69 -10.39 -2.73
CA THR A 103 3.08 -10.23 -3.15
C THR A 103 3.71 -8.96 -2.58
N ILE A 104 2.99 -7.82 -2.64
CA ILE A 104 3.46 -6.55 -2.06
C ILE A 104 3.62 -6.66 -0.54
N SER A 105 2.66 -7.30 0.12
CA SER A 105 2.65 -7.40 1.58
C SER A 105 3.75 -8.33 2.10
N GLU A 106 4.01 -9.44 1.42
CA GLU A 106 5.07 -10.40 1.74
C GLU A 106 6.47 -9.89 1.40
N ALA A 107 6.61 -9.10 0.32
CA ALA A 107 7.89 -8.54 -0.09
C ALA A 107 8.41 -7.45 0.86
N ASP A 108 7.53 -6.80 1.62
CA ASP A 108 7.85 -5.72 2.57
C ASP A 108 8.78 -4.64 1.99
N GLY A 109 8.55 -4.26 0.73
CA GLY A 109 9.35 -3.26 0.01
C GLY A 109 10.62 -3.78 -0.67
N ASN A 110 10.93 -5.07 -0.58
CA ASN A 110 12.08 -5.68 -1.27
C ASN A 110 11.68 -6.17 -2.68
N MET A 111 12.14 -5.45 -3.71
CA MET A 111 11.80 -5.73 -5.12
C MET A 111 12.33 -7.08 -5.64
N GLU A 112 13.48 -7.56 -5.16
CA GLU A 112 14.01 -8.87 -5.58
C GLU A 112 13.22 -10.01 -4.96
N VAL A 113 12.80 -9.85 -3.71
CA VAL A 113 11.87 -10.78 -3.04
C VAL A 113 10.51 -10.75 -3.73
N ALA A 114 9.99 -9.57 -4.10
CA ALA A 114 8.73 -9.43 -4.82
C ALA A 114 8.72 -10.18 -6.17
N LYS A 115 9.82 -10.16 -6.93
CA LYS A 115 9.94 -10.94 -8.19
C LYS A 115 9.77 -12.43 -7.93
N THR A 116 10.42 -12.95 -6.89
CA THR A 116 10.35 -14.38 -6.55
C THR A 116 8.96 -14.76 -6.06
N LEU A 117 8.40 -13.98 -5.13
CA LEU A 117 7.07 -14.19 -4.56
C LEU A 117 5.96 -14.10 -5.61
N ARG A 118 6.12 -13.22 -6.61
CA ARG A 118 5.17 -13.09 -7.72
C ARG A 118 4.94 -14.43 -8.41
N HIS A 119 6.01 -15.17 -8.71
CA HIS A 119 5.89 -16.48 -9.35
C HIS A 119 5.17 -17.52 -8.46
N VAL A 120 5.40 -17.46 -7.14
CA VAL A 120 4.72 -18.36 -6.19
C VAL A 120 3.24 -18.02 -6.11
N ASN A 121 2.92 -16.74 -5.93
CA ASN A 121 1.55 -16.26 -5.77
C ASN A 121 0.73 -16.37 -7.06
N GLU A 122 1.38 -16.23 -8.23
CA GLU A 122 0.75 -16.47 -9.54
C GLU A 122 0.32 -17.92 -9.70
N ARG A 123 1.13 -18.89 -9.25
CA ARG A 123 0.72 -20.31 -9.26
C ARG A 123 -0.49 -20.57 -8.39
N ILE A 124 -0.54 -19.96 -7.20
CA ILE A 124 -1.69 -20.05 -6.30
C ILE A 124 -2.92 -19.43 -6.97
N ALA A 125 -2.78 -18.24 -7.55
CA ALA A 125 -3.85 -17.53 -8.25
C ALA A 125 -4.44 -18.36 -9.41
N ILE A 126 -3.59 -18.93 -10.26
CA ILE A 126 -4.00 -19.81 -11.36
C ILE A 126 -4.72 -21.05 -10.82
N GLN A 127 -4.19 -21.68 -9.77
CA GLN A 127 -4.79 -22.87 -9.18
C GLN A 127 -6.17 -22.57 -8.58
N THR A 128 -6.32 -21.45 -7.84
CA THR A 128 -7.62 -21.04 -7.31
C THR A 128 -8.59 -20.72 -8.43
N PHE A 129 -8.15 -20.00 -9.46
CA PHE A 129 -9.00 -19.65 -10.59
C PHE A 129 -9.49 -20.89 -11.35
N ALA A 130 -8.63 -21.89 -11.54
CA ALA A 130 -8.95 -23.14 -12.23
C ALA A 130 -9.77 -24.13 -11.39
N SER A 131 -9.79 -23.97 -10.06
CA SER A 131 -10.56 -24.85 -9.15
C SER A 131 -12.00 -24.37 -8.92
N ASN A 132 -12.42 -23.31 -9.61
CA ASN A 132 -13.77 -22.72 -9.58
C ASN A 132 -14.53 -22.97 -10.86
#